data_AF-A0AAX3YV73-F1
#
_entry.id   AF-A0AAX3YV73-F1
#
_cell.length_a   1.000
_cell.length_b   1.000
_cell.length_c   1.000
_cell.angle_alpha   90.00
_cell.angle_beta   90.00
_cell.angle_gamma   90.00
#
_symmetry.space_group_name_H-M   'P 1'
#
loop_
_entity.id
_entity.type
_entity.pdbx_description
1 polymer ?
#
loop_
_entity_poly.entity_id
_entity_poly.type
_entity_poly.pdbx_seq_one_letter_code
_entity_poly.pdbx_strand_id
1 'polypeptide(L)'
;MDDNEKHGLDVVRARLVQRYPDLEPQIVEDLIAAALDRFDGCRVRDFVPLLIERATTRTLDATYSRAPAPPEPIRTSELPATAHAEPAAPAVISSARGRGVRGAFARRSPRLS
;
A
#
# COMPACT_ATOMS: atom_id res chain seq x y z
N MET A 1 8.04 13.80 21.65
CA MET A 1 7.62 12.41 21.42
C MET A 1 7.78 11.68 22.73
N ASP A 2 6.66 11.28 23.33
CA ASP A 2 6.60 10.62 24.63
C ASP A 2 7.02 9.14 24.51
N ASP A 3 7.50 8.51 25.59
CA ASP A 3 8.08 7.15 25.50
C ASP A 3 7.08 6.07 25.05
N ASN A 4 5.79 6.24 25.36
CA ASN A 4 4.73 5.37 24.84
C ASN A 4 4.59 5.47 23.30
N GLU A 5 4.72 6.67 22.75
CA GLU A 5 4.70 6.88 21.29
C GLU A 5 5.92 6.24 20.64
N LYS A 6 7.12 6.37 21.25
CA LYS A 6 8.34 5.72 20.76
C LYS A 6 8.17 4.20 20.70
N HIS A 7 7.73 3.62 21.81
CA HIS A 7 7.53 2.18 21.90
C HIS A 7 6.48 1.69 20.89
N GLY A 8 5.38 2.43 20.73
CA GLY A 8 4.38 2.14 19.72
C GLY A 8 4.94 2.18 18.30
N LEU A 9 5.79 3.16 17.99
CA LEU A 9 6.47 3.25 16.70
C LEU A 9 7.45 2.11 16.45
N ASP A 10 8.19 1.66 17.46
CA ASP A 10 9.09 0.52 17.34
C ASP A 10 8.33 -0.77 17.01
N VAL A 11 7.18 -0.99 17.65
CA VAL A 11 6.27 -2.11 17.35
C VAL A 11 5.75 -2.01 15.91
N VAL A 12 5.33 -0.82 15.47
CA VAL A 12 4.84 -0.58 14.10
C VAL A 12 5.94 -0.86 13.07
N ARG A 13 7.16 -0.38 13.32
CA ARG A 13 8.34 -0.64 12.48
C ARG A 13 8.58 -2.13 12.32
N ALA A 14 8.63 -2.86 13.43
CA ALA A 14 8.84 -4.31 13.40
C ALA A 14 7.74 -5.04 12.62
N ARG A 15 6.48 -4.60 12.74
CA ARG A 15 5.35 -5.18 11.98
C ARG A 15 5.45 -4.90 10.48
N LEU A 16 5.80 -3.68 10.10
CA LEU A 16 5.94 -3.29 8.70
C LEU A 16 7.08 -4.06 8.02
N VAL A 17 8.24 -4.18 8.67
CA VAL A 17 9.36 -4.97 8.15
C VAL A 17 8.98 -6.44 7.99
N GLN A 18 8.25 -7.02 8.96
CA GLN A 18 7.75 -8.39 8.84
C GLN A 18 6.72 -8.58 7.72
N ARG A 19 5.87 -7.57 7.48
CA ARG A 19 4.83 -7.62 6.44
C ARG A 19 5.39 -7.43 5.03
N TYR A 20 6.48 -6.68 4.90
CA TYR A 20 7.12 -6.39 3.62
C TYR A 20 8.59 -6.83 3.64
N PRO A 21 8.87 -8.14 3.74
CA PRO A 21 10.24 -8.65 3.89
C PRO A 21 11.12 -8.40 2.66
N ASP A 22 10.51 -8.24 1.48
CA ASP A 22 11.23 -7.98 0.22
C ASP A 22 11.62 -6.50 0.03
N LEU A 23 11.15 -5.61 0.92
CA LEU A 23 11.48 -4.19 0.86
C LEU A 23 12.69 -3.87 1.73
N GLU A 24 13.50 -2.93 1.25
CA GLU A 24 14.59 -2.39 2.03
C GLU A 24 14.04 -1.66 3.27
N PRO A 25 14.53 -1.97 4.49
CA PRO A 25 14.02 -1.37 5.72
C PRO A 25 14.03 0.16 5.70
N GLN A 26 15.02 0.77 5.02
CA GLN A 26 15.13 2.22 4.88
C GLN A 26 13.89 2.85 4.22
N ILE A 27 13.26 2.16 3.26
CA ILE A 27 12.03 2.66 2.61
C ILE A 27 10.88 2.76 3.61
N VAL A 28 10.78 1.78 4.51
CA VAL A 28 9.78 1.77 5.59
C VAL A 28 10.05 2.92 6.56
N GLU A 29 11.32 3.15 6.92
CA GLU A 29 11.73 4.26 7.78
C GLU A 29 11.38 5.63 7.19
N ASP A 30 11.71 5.85 5.92
CA ASP A 30 11.46 7.12 5.25
C ASP A 30 9.96 7.43 5.21
N LEU A 31 9.11 6.42 4.97
CA LEU A 31 7.67 6.57 5.00
C LEU A 31 7.12 6.83 6.40
N ILE A 32 7.67 6.17 7.42
CA ILE A 32 7.31 6.43 8.82
C ILE A 32 7.67 7.86 9.19
N ALA A 33 8.89 8.32 8.86
CA ALA A 33 9.36 9.68 9.13
C ALA A 33 8.49 10.72 8.43
N ALA A 34 8.21 10.54 7.13
CA ALA A 34 7.32 11.42 6.38
C ALA A 34 5.89 11.43 6.94
N ALA A 35 5.41 10.30 7.48
CA ALA A 35 4.11 10.24 8.14
C ALA A 35 4.11 10.94 9.50
N LEU A 36 5.17 10.80 10.28
CA LEU A 36 5.35 11.39 11.60
C LEU A 36 5.39 12.92 11.53
N ASP A 37 6.08 13.47 10.53
CA ASP A 37 6.20 14.91 10.30
C ASP A 37 4.82 15.59 10.14
N ARG A 38 3.83 14.87 9.60
CA ARG A 38 2.44 15.38 9.46
C ARG A 38 1.70 15.51 10.78
N PHE A 39 2.16 14.82 11.82
CA PHE A 39 1.58 14.89 13.16
C PHE A 39 2.33 15.84 14.08
N ASP A 40 3.35 16.54 13.59
CA ASP A 40 4.04 17.53 14.38
C ASP A 40 3.08 18.64 14.85
N GLY A 41 3.26 19.09 16.10
CA GLY A 41 2.37 20.06 16.76
C GLY A 41 0.98 19.54 17.18
N CYS A 42 0.63 18.27 16.95
CA CYS A 42 -0.64 17.70 17.44
C CYS A 42 -0.61 17.49 18.97
N ARG A 43 -1.69 17.90 19.66
CA ARG A 43 -1.79 17.80 21.13
C ARG A 43 -2.07 16.38 21.64
N VAL A 44 -2.77 15.55 20.87
CA VAL A 44 -3.09 14.16 21.23
C VAL A 44 -2.22 13.25 20.37
N ARG A 45 -1.33 12.47 21.01
CA ARG A 45 -0.33 11.66 20.31
C ARG A 45 -0.44 10.15 20.53
N ASP A 46 -1.34 9.69 21.40
CA ASP A 46 -1.51 8.26 21.72
C ASP A 46 -1.87 7.39 20.51
N PHE A 47 -2.54 7.98 19.52
CA PHE A 47 -2.97 7.28 18.30
C PHE A 47 -2.03 7.48 17.12
N VAL A 48 -0.96 8.28 17.27
CA VAL A 48 -0.01 8.57 16.19
C VAL A 48 0.62 7.29 15.62
N PRO A 49 1.07 6.31 16.44
CA PRO A 49 1.64 5.06 15.91
C PRO A 49 0.66 4.30 15.00
N LEU A 50 -0.60 4.17 15.41
CA LEU A 50 -1.64 3.49 14.64
C LEU A 50 -1.96 4.22 13.33
N LEU A 51 -2.00 5.55 13.36
CA LEU A 51 -2.25 6.36 12.18
C LEU A 51 -1.09 6.27 11.17
N ILE A 52 0.14 6.26 11.67
CA ILE A 52 1.35 6.06 10.86
C ILE A 52 1.31 4.67 10.21
N GLU A 53 1.09 3.60 10.97
CA GLU A 53 1.00 2.23 10.46
C GLU A 53 0.02 2.14 9.29
N ARG A 54 -1.18 2.71 9.46
CA ARG A 54 -2.22 2.71 8.42
C ARG A 54 -1.84 3.53 7.20
N ALA A 55 -1.19 4.68 7.39
CA ALA A 55 -0.79 5.55 6.28
C ALA A 55 0.36 4.92 5.47
N THR A 56 1.36 4.35 6.16
CA THR A 56 2.49 3.65 5.55
C THR A 56 2.00 2.42 4.81
N THR A 57 1.17 1.58 5.42
CA THR A 57 0.58 0.38 4.78
C THR A 57 -0.16 0.75 3.49
N ARG A 58 -0.99 1.79 3.51
CA ARG A 58 -1.70 2.23 2.28
C ARG A 58 -0.75 2.69 1.17
N THR A 59 0.34 3.35 1.55
CA THR A 59 1.32 3.84 0.59
C THR A 59 2.12 2.68 0.01
N LEU A 60 2.54 1.73 0.85
CA LEU A 60 3.24 0.52 0.44
C LEU A 60 2.34 -0.36 -0.43
N ASP A 61 1.09 -0.59 -0.04
CA ASP A 61 0.11 -1.32 -0.86
C ASP A 61 -0.08 -0.58 -2.21
N ALA A 62 -0.25 0.74 -2.24
CA ALA A 62 -0.43 1.45 -3.52
C ALA A 62 0.79 1.35 -4.46
N THR A 63 2.00 1.31 -3.90
CA THR A 63 3.26 1.29 -4.67
C THR A 63 3.69 -0.13 -5.05
N TYR A 64 3.53 -1.09 -4.13
CA TYR A 64 4.08 -2.45 -4.22
C TYR A 64 3.00 -3.54 -4.36
N SER A 65 1.71 -3.25 -4.15
CA SER A 65 0.61 -4.19 -4.47
C SER A 65 0.38 -4.34 -5.97
N ARG A 66 1.16 -3.64 -6.82
CA ARG A 66 1.41 -4.17 -8.17
C ARG A 66 2.31 -5.40 -8.02
N ALA A 67 1.66 -6.52 -7.73
CA ALA A 67 2.27 -7.83 -7.77
C ALA A 67 3.00 -8.02 -9.12
N PRO A 68 4.15 -8.71 -9.13
CA PRO A 68 4.72 -9.18 -10.39
C PRO A 68 3.62 -9.94 -11.13
N ALA A 69 3.49 -9.73 -12.43
CA ALA A 69 2.70 -10.64 -13.25
C ALA A 69 3.13 -12.06 -12.87
N PRO A 70 2.21 -12.98 -12.53
CA PRO A 70 2.59 -14.37 -12.31
C PRO A 70 3.46 -14.76 -13.52
N PRO A 71 4.57 -15.50 -13.33
CA PRO A 71 5.32 -15.99 -14.48
C PRO A 71 4.29 -16.68 -15.35
N GLU A 72 4.00 -16.11 -16.53
CA GLU A 72 3.20 -16.80 -17.53
C GLU A 72 3.81 -18.20 -17.58
N PRO A 73 3.03 -19.27 -17.32
CA PRO A 73 3.58 -20.60 -17.47
C PRO A 73 4.16 -20.60 -18.86
N ILE A 74 5.47 -20.82 -18.95
CA ILE A 74 6.18 -20.88 -20.21
C ILE A 74 5.41 -21.91 -21.02
N ARG A 75 4.55 -21.43 -21.92
CA ARG A 75 3.83 -22.27 -22.85
C ARG A 75 4.92 -22.67 -23.80
N THR A 76 5.61 -23.77 -23.45
CA THR A 76 6.30 -24.61 -24.41
C THR A 76 5.27 -24.88 -25.50
N SER A 77 5.35 -24.07 -26.55
CA SER A 77 4.74 -24.32 -27.83
C SER A 77 5.46 -25.53 -28.40
N GLU A 78 5.15 -26.71 -27.87
CA GLU A 78 5.33 -27.94 -28.61
C GLU A 78 4.03 -28.17 -29.36
N LEU A 79 3.97 -27.59 -30.57
CA LEU A 79 3.09 -28.06 -31.63
C LEU A 79 3.82 -29.25 -32.29
N PRO A 80 3.09 -30.34 -32.61
CA PRO A 80 2.33 -30.25 -33.85
C PRO A 80 0.93 -30.90 -33.81
N ALA A 81 0.06 -30.28 -34.61
CA ALA A 81 -0.99 -30.89 -35.42
C ALA A 81 -1.66 -32.19 -34.94
N THR A 82 -2.91 -32.06 -34.53
CA THR A 82 -4.03 -32.61 -35.31
C THR A 82 -5.22 -31.67 -35.20
N ALA A 83 -5.79 -31.34 -36.36
CA ALA A 83 -7.04 -30.62 -36.49
C ALA A 83 -8.13 -31.27 -35.62
N HIS A 84 -9.09 -30.48 -35.13
CA HIS A 84 -10.52 -30.71 -35.39
C HIS A 84 -11.38 -29.62 -34.70
N ALA A 85 -12.06 -28.85 -35.55
CA ALA A 85 -13.40 -28.26 -35.38
C ALA A 85 -13.67 -27.16 -34.32
N GLU A 86 -13.70 -25.92 -34.82
CA GLU A 86 -14.71 -24.86 -34.52
C GLU A 86 -16.16 -25.42 -34.49
N PRO A 87 -17.21 -24.74 -33.95
CA PRO A 87 -17.27 -23.34 -33.46
C PRO A 87 -18.12 -23.08 -32.18
N ALA A 88 -18.06 -21.85 -31.63
CA ALA A 88 -19.21 -21.02 -31.17
C ALA A 88 -18.87 -19.99 -30.05
N ALA A 89 -18.53 -18.76 -30.47
CA ALA A 89 -19.08 -17.44 -30.04
C ALA A 89 -19.19 -17.01 -28.54
N PRO A 90 -19.37 -15.71 -28.24
CA PRO A 90 -18.43 -14.60 -28.44
C PRO A 90 -18.15 -13.79 -27.14
N ALA A 91 -17.18 -12.90 -27.24
CA ALA A 91 -16.71 -11.94 -26.26
C ALA A 91 -17.79 -11.15 -25.49
N VAL A 92 -17.58 -10.96 -24.19
CA VAL A 92 -18.03 -9.77 -23.46
C VAL A 92 -16.84 -9.14 -22.73
N ILE A 93 -16.40 -8.04 -23.32
CA ILE A 93 -15.59 -6.98 -22.73
C ILE A 93 -16.49 -6.21 -21.75
N SER A 94 -16.07 -6.02 -20.50
CA SER A 94 -16.09 -4.67 -19.93
C SER A 94 -15.28 -4.59 -18.64
N SER A 95 -14.13 -3.94 -18.76
CA SER A 95 -13.51 -3.13 -17.72
C SER A 95 -14.46 -1.99 -17.30
N ALA A 96 -14.48 -1.63 -16.01
CA ALA A 96 -14.36 -0.24 -15.53
C ALA A 96 -14.75 -0.05 -14.04
N ARG A 97 -13.78 0.50 -13.31
CA ARG A 97 -13.87 1.65 -12.39
C ARG A 97 -14.80 1.61 -11.17
N GLY A 98 -14.16 1.87 -10.02
CA GLY A 98 -14.68 2.72 -8.95
C GLY A 98 -14.15 2.26 -7.59
N ARG A 99 -13.64 3.08 -6.68
CA ARG A 99 -13.56 4.54 -6.59
C ARG A 99 -12.61 4.83 -5.44
N GLY A 100 -11.52 5.55 -5.71
CA GLY A 100 -10.66 6.09 -4.67
C GLY A 100 -11.46 7.06 -3.79
N VAL A 101 -11.51 6.80 -2.49
CA VAL A 101 -11.89 7.80 -1.50
C VAL A 101 -10.65 8.65 -1.23
N ARG A 102 -10.57 9.78 -1.92
CA ARG A 102 -9.70 10.90 -1.55
C ARG A 102 -10.24 11.50 -0.26
N GLY A 103 -9.70 11.06 0.87
CA GLY A 103 -9.85 11.78 2.14
C GLY A 103 -9.01 13.06 2.08
N ALA A 104 -9.62 14.14 1.62
CA ALA A 104 -9.07 15.48 1.76
C ALA A 104 -9.11 15.87 3.24
N PHE A 105 -8.00 15.74 3.94
CA PHE A 105 -7.83 16.39 5.23
C PHE A 105 -7.58 17.88 4.97
N ALA A 106 -8.65 18.66 5.08
CA ALA A 106 -8.61 20.10 5.05
C ALA A 106 -7.71 20.61 6.18
N ARG A 107 -6.64 21.31 5.80
CA ARG A 107 -5.91 22.19 6.72
C ARG A 107 -6.89 23.26 7.18
N ARG A 108 -7.14 23.33 8.49
CA ARG A 108 -7.82 24.48 9.10
C ARG A 108 -6.79 25.23 9.92
N SER A 109 -6.28 26.29 9.30
CA SER A 109 -5.38 27.29 9.87
C SER A 109 -6.02 28.02 11.08
N PRO A 110 -5.22 28.77 11.86
CA PRO A 110 -5.52 29.11 13.25
C PRO A 110 -6.44 30.32 13.38
N ARG A 111 -7.08 30.49 14.54
CA ARG A 111 -7.59 31.78 14.98
C ARG A 111 -6.83 32.21 16.23
N LEU A 112 -6.11 33.31 16.07
CA LEU A 112 -5.60 34.16 17.15
C LEU A 112 -6.77 34.59 18.04
N SER A 113 -6.56 34.52 19.35
CA SER A 113 -7.04 35.51 20.32
C SER A 113 -6.13 35.52 21.53
#